data_AF-A0A7Y7C3Y3-F1
#
_entry.id   AF-A0A7Y7C3Y3-F1
#
_cell.length_a   1.000
_cell.length_b   1.000
_cell.length_c   1.000
_cell.angle_alpha   90.00
_cell.angle_beta   90.00
_cell.angle_gamma   90.00
#
_symmetry.space_group_name_H-M   'P 1'
#
loop_
_entity.id
_entity.type
_entity.pdbx_description
1 polymer ?
#
loop_
_entity_poly.entity_id
_entity_poly.type
_entity_poly.pdbx_seq_one_letter_code
_entity_poly.pdbx_strand_id
1 'polypeptide(L)'
;MSLPEHSHLSGLTLDALLLGGLPDAEEKAARAHLEQCPGCARRLEETHTSTEHFRREVQPRTLEQLRRRLEQSAPAAPPWRRRAVLTALLVAGAAAAMLARVGGCGSP
;
A
#
# COMPACT_ATOMS: atom_id res chain seq x y z
N MET A 1 46.39 0.55 -19.21
CA MET A 1 45.02 0.95 -18.83
C MET A 1 44.76 0.39 -17.45
N SER A 2 44.96 1.21 -16.43
CA SER A 2 44.78 0.81 -15.03
C SER A 2 43.29 0.70 -14.74
N LEU A 3 42.82 -0.49 -14.37
CA LEU A 3 41.48 -0.69 -13.82
C LEU A 3 41.40 0.10 -12.49
N PRO A 4 40.38 0.94 -12.27
CA PRO A 4 40.28 1.72 -11.06
C PRO A 4 40.23 0.80 -9.84
N GLU A 5 41.09 1.08 -8.87
CA GLU A 5 41.14 0.45 -7.56
C GLU A 5 39.74 0.51 -6.92
N HIS A 6 39.16 -0.67 -6.70
CA HIS A 6 38.02 -0.96 -5.81
C HIS A 6 36.78 -0.04 -5.93
N SER A 7 36.12 -0.09 -7.09
CA SER A 7 34.76 0.43 -7.23
C SER A 7 33.79 -0.31 -6.29
N HIS A 8 33.37 0.35 -5.21
CA HIS A 8 32.30 -0.12 -4.33
C HIS A 8 30.96 -0.22 -5.06
N LEU A 9 30.07 -1.11 -4.60
CA LEU A 9 28.67 -1.11 -5.05
C LEU A 9 27.98 0.21 -4.67
N SER A 10 27.17 0.72 -5.61
CA SER A 10 26.33 1.89 -5.37
C SER A 10 25.27 1.58 -4.31
N GLY A 11 24.80 2.60 -3.59
CA GLY A 11 23.70 2.43 -2.63
C GLY A 11 22.45 1.83 -3.28
N LEU A 12 22.08 2.32 -4.46
CA LEU A 12 20.95 1.82 -5.22
C LEU A 12 21.08 0.32 -5.57
N THR A 13 22.29 -0.15 -5.89
CA THR A 13 22.54 -1.57 -6.17
C THR A 13 22.38 -2.43 -4.91
N LEU A 14 22.82 -1.94 -3.75
CA LEU A 14 22.63 -2.65 -2.47
C LEU A 14 21.14 -2.70 -2.09
N ASP A 15 20.41 -1.60 -2.28
CA ASP A 15 18.97 -1.55 -2.05
C ASP A 15 18.22 -2.52 -2.98
N ALA A 16 18.56 -2.52 -4.27
CA ALA A 16 17.98 -3.44 -5.25
C ALA A 16 18.30 -4.90 -4.91
N LEU A 17 19.51 -5.20 -4.43
CA LEU A 17 19.89 -6.53 -3.97
C LEU A 17 19.04 -6.98 -2.76
N LEU A 18 18.85 -6.10 -1.76
CA LEU A 18 18.02 -6.40 -0.58
C LEU A 18 16.55 -6.63 -0.92
N LEU A 19 16.04 -5.91 -1.91
CA LEU A 19 14.65 -6.00 -2.35
C LEU A 19 14.41 -7.11 -3.38
N GLY A 20 15.44 -7.85 -3.81
CA GLY A 20 15.33 -8.87 -4.85
C GLY A 20 14.99 -8.28 -6.23
N GLY A 21 15.38 -7.03 -6.48
CA GLY A 21 15.07 -6.29 -7.71
C GLY A 21 16.18 -6.33 -8.76
N LEU A 22 17.30 -7.02 -8.50
CA LEU A 22 18.39 -7.17 -9.46
C LEU A 22 18.09 -8.33 -10.44
N PRO A 23 18.47 -8.21 -11.73
CA PRO A 23 18.54 -9.36 -12.63
C PRO A 23 19.55 -10.40 -12.14
N ASP A 24 19.31 -11.70 -12.40
CA ASP A 24 20.13 -12.82 -11.93
C ASP A 24 21.65 -12.64 -12.13
N ALA A 25 22.06 -12.10 -13.28
CA ALA A 25 23.47 -11.88 -13.60
C ALA A 25 24.11 -10.80 -12.72
N GLU A 26 23.39 -9.69 -12.49
CA GLU A 26 23.84 -8.59 -11.64
C GLU A 26 23.81 -8.97 -10.16
N GLU A 27 22.80 -9.73 -9.73
CA GLU A 27 22.73 -10.28 -8.38
C GLU A 27 23.93 -11.16 -8.08
N LYS A 28 24.27 -12.11 -8.97
CA LYS A 28 25.44 -12.97 -8.80
C LYS A 28 26.75 -12.17 -8.72
N ALA A 29 26.91 -11.17 -9.59
CA ALA A 29 28.09 -10.30 -9.58
C ALA A 29 28.17 -9.46 -8.30
N ALA A 30 27.05 -8.92 -7.82
CA ALA A 30 26.98 -8.17 -6.57
C ALA A 30 27.33 -9.06 -5.37
N ARG A 31 26.79 -10.28 -5.30
CA ARG A 31 27.12 -11.25 -4.23
C ARG A 31 28.60 -11.63 -4.23
N ALA A 32 29.17 -11.91 -5.40
CA ALA A 32 30.61 -12.17 -5.51
C ALA A 32 31.47 -10.98 -5.06
N HIS A 33 31.03 -9.74 -5.33
CA HIS A 33 31.72 -8.54 -4.84
C HIS A 33 31.65 -8.43 -3.31
N LEU A 34 30.51 -8.76 -2.69
CA LEU A 34 30.35 -8.70 -1.23
C LEU A 34 31.28 -9.66 -0.49
N GLU A 35 31.60 -10.81 -1.08
CA GLU A 35 32.59 -11.76 -0.54
C GLU A 35 34.01 -11.17 -0.53
N GLN A 36 34.29 -10.23 -1.43
CA GLN A 36 35.63 -9.64 -1.63
C GLN A 36 35.75 -8.23 -1.02
N CYS A 37 34.64 -7.58 -0.69
CA CYS A 37 34.61 -6.20 -0.20
C CYS A 37 33.88 -6.07 1.15
N PRO A 38 34.61 -6.15 2.29
CA PRO A 38 34.03 -6.01 3.63
C PRO A 38 33.29 -4.68 3.85
N GLY A 39 33.71 -3.60 3.18
CA GLY A 39 33.04 -2.30 3.26
C GLY A 39 31.63 -2.33 2.67
N CYS A 40 31.44 -2.99 1.53
CA CYS A 40 30.11 -3.17 0.93
C CYS A 40 29.25 -4.16 1.73
N ALA A 41 29.84 -5.24 2.27
CA ALA A 41 29.14 -6.17 3.15
C ALA A 41 28.62 -5.47 4.42
N ARG A 42 29.44 -4.64 5.07
CA ARG A 42 29.01 -3.85 6.23
C ARG A 42 27.88 -2.88 5.89
N ARG A 43 27.98 -2.16 4.76
CA ARG A 43 26.92 -1.24 4.32
C ARG A 43 25.61 -1.96 4.02
N LEU A 44 25.67 -3.16 3.43
CA LEU A 44 24.50 -4.00 3.20
C LEU A 44 23.83 -4.38 4.53
N GLU A 45 24.61 -4.80 5.52
CA GLU A 45 24.09 -5.19 6.85
C GLU A 45 23.47 -4.01 7.60
N GLU A 46 24.10 -2.83 7.54
CA GLU A 46 23.55 -1.58 8.10
C GLU A 46 22.20 -1.22 7.47
N THR A 47 22.10 -1.37 6.15
CA THR A 47 20.87 -1.11 5.38
C THR A 47 19.79 -2.14 5.71
N HIS A 48 20.15 -3.41 5.82
CA HIS A 48 19.26 -4.50 6.21
C HIS A 48 18.71 -4.29 7.63
N THR A 49 19.58 -4.00 8.60
CA THR A 49 19.19 -3.70 9.99
C THR A 49 18.25 -2.51 10.08
N SER A 50 18.55 -1.43 9.34
CA SER A 50 17.71 -0.23 9.30
C SER A 50 16.32 -0.52 8.71
N THR A 51 16.28 -1.35 7.66
CA THR A 51 15.02 -1.80 7.02
C THR A 51 14.18 -2.64 7.98
N GLU A 52 14.80 -3.59 8.68
CA GLU A 52 14.12 -4.42 9.67
C GLU A 52 13.61 -3.62 10.86
N HIS A 53 14.41 -2.69 11.38
CA HIS A 53 13.96 -1.75 12.42
C HIS A 53 12.76 -0.92 11.95
N PHE A 54 12.83 -0.35 10.74
CA PHE A 54 11.71 0.39 10.17
C PHE A 54 10.45 -0.48 10.06
N ARG A 55 10.55 -1.70 9.54
CA ARG A 55 9.42 -2.63 9.38
C ARG A 55 8.81 -3.02 10.73
N ARG A 56 9.62 -3.25 11.75
CA ARG A 56 9.15 -3.73 13.06
C ARG A 56 8.62 -2.61 13.94
N GLU A 57 9.28 -1.46 13.96
CA GLU A 57 9.03 -0.45 14.99
C GLU A 57 8.31 0.79 14.44
N VAL A 58 8.63 1.21 13.21
CA VAL A 58 8.15 2.47 12.64
C VAL A 58 6.91 2.25 11.79
N GLN A 59 6.97 1.33 10.82
CA GLN A 59 5.92 1.07 9.85
C GLN A 59 4.54 0.82 10.49
N PRO A 60 4.38 -0.02 11.53
CA PRO A 60 3.07 -0.30 12.10
C PRO A 60 2.41 0.95 12.68
N ARG A 61 3.21 1.78 13.38
CA ARG A 61 2.74 3.04 13.99
C ARG A 61 2.38 4.07 12.92
N THR A 62 3.20 4.19 11.89
CA THR A 62 2.98 5.13 10.79
C THR A 62 1.75 4.76 9.96
N LEU A 63 1.59 3.47 9.60
CA LEU A 63 0.44 3.00 8.83
C LEU A 63 -0.88 3.23 9.58
N GLU A 64 -0.89 2.96 10.88
CA GLU A 64 -2.08 3.17 11.71
C GLU A 64 -2.46 4.66 11.80
N GLN A 65 -1.47 5.55 11.97
CA GLN A 65 -1.73 6.99 11.94
C GLN A 65 -2.25 7.47 10.59
N LEU A 66 -1.69 6.96 9.48
CA LEU A 66 -2.15 7.29 8.13
C LEU A 66 -3.59 6.83 7.89
N ARG A 67 -3.96 5.61 8.33
CA ARG A 67 -5.34 5.11 8.24
C ARG A 67 -6.32 6.02 8.96
N ARG A 68 -6.03 6.38 10.21
CA ARG A 68 -6.88 7.31 10.99
C ARG A 68 -7.03 8.66 10.31
N ARG A 69 -5.95 9.20 9.73
CA ARG A 69 -6.02 10.46 8.98
C ARG A 69 -6.91 10.33 7.74
N LEU A 70 -6.81 9.23 7.00
CA LEU A 70 -7.65 9.00 5.83
C LEU A 70 -9.13 8.85 6.22
N GLU A 71 -9.44 8.17 7.32
CA GLU A 71 -10.81 8.06 7.85
C GLU A 71 -11.36 9.40 8.31
N GLN A 72 -10.55 10.22 8.98
CA GLN A 72 -10.93 11.57 9.42
C GLN A 72 -11.06 12.56 8.26
N SER A 73 -10.26 12.37 7.21
CA SER A 73 -10.26 13.22 6.01
C SER A 73 -11.24 12.74 4.95
N ALA A 74 -11.96 11.64 5.20
CA ALA A 74 -12.99 11.17 4.29
C ALA A 74 -14.01 12.32 4.12
N PRO A 75 -14.22 12.83 2.89
CA PRO A 75 -15.11 13.95 2.70
C PRO A 75 -16.49 13.54 3.20
N ALA A 76 -17.01 14.27 4.18
CA ALA A 76 -18.37 14.06 4.66
C ALA A 76 -19.28 14.06 3.43
N ALA A 77 -19.98 12.94 3.20
CA ALA A 77 -20.85 12.82 2.03
C ALA A 77 -21.74 14.05 1.97
N PRO A 78 -21.78 14.77 0.83
CA PRO A 78 -22.43 16.07 0.80
C PRO A 78 -23.92 15.89 1.16
N PRO A 79 -24.51 16.81 1.94
CA PRO A 79 -25.81 16.59 2.58
C PRO A 79 -26.94 16.32 1.57
N TRP A 80 -26.80 16.79 0.32
CA TRP A 80 -27.75 16.52 -0.75
C TRP A 80 -27.82 15.04 -1.15
N ARG A 81 -26.72 14.26 -1.05
CA ARG A 81 -26.74 12.81 -1.33
C ARG A 81 -27.61 12.07 -0.33
N ARG A 82 -27.50 12.40 0.96
CA ARG A 82 -28.35 11.81 2.01
C ARG A 82 -29.83 12.12 1.75
N ARG A 83 -30.14 13.37 1.38
CA ARG A 83 -31.51 13.77 1.01
C ARG A 83 -32.02 12.98 -0.20
N ALA A 84 -31.21 12.85 -1.26
CA ALA A 84 -31.59 12.10 -2.46
C ALA A 84 -31.89 10.63 -2.17
N VAL A 85 -31.08 9.96 -1.33
CA VAL A 85 -31.31 8.55 -0.94
C VAL A 85 -32.60 8.40 -0.12
N LEU A 86 -32.84 9.29 0.85
CA LEU A 86 -34.09 9.28 1.62
C LEU A 86 -35.32 9.49 0.74
N THR A 87 -35.25 10.44 -0.20
CA THR A 87 -36.33 10.68 -1.16
C THR A 87 -36.57 9.45 -2.05
N ALA A 88 -35.51 8.81 -2.55
CA ALA A 88 -35.63 7.60 -3.36
C ALA A 88 -36.29 6.44 -2.59
N LEU A 89 -35.92 6.24 -1.32
CA LEU A 89 -36.53 5.22 -0.46
C LEU A 89 -38.02 5.51 -0.18
N LEU A 90 -38.38 6.77 0.06
CA LEU A 90 -39.78 7.16 0.27
C LEU A 90 -40.63 6.94 -0.98
N VAL A 91 -40.11 7.29 -2.17
CA VAL A 91 -40.80 7.07 -3.44
C VAL A 91 -40.96 5.57 -3.73
N ALA A 92 -39.90 4.78 -3.52
CA ALA A 92 -39.97 3.32 -3.69
C ALA A 92 -40.97 2.67 -2.73
N GLY A 93 -40.99 3.09 -1.46
CA GLY A 93 -41.95 2.63 -0.46
C GLY A 93 -43.39 2.99 -0.82
N ALA A 94 -43.63 4.22 -1.29
CA ALA A 94 -44.95 4.65 -1.74
C ALA A 94 -45.44 3.86 -2.97
N ALA A 95 -44.56 3.62 -3.94
CA ALA A 95 -44.87 2.80 -5.12
C ALA A 95 -45.23 1.35 -4.73
N ALA A 96 -44.47 0.75 -3.82
CA ALA A 96 -44.77 -0.59 -3.31
C ALA A 96 -46.11 -0.65 -2.57
N ALA A 97 -46.44 0.36 -1.75
CA ALA A 97 -47.71 0.43 -1.04
C ALA A 97 -48.91 0.62 -1.99
N MET A 98 -48.75 1.43 -3.04
CA MET A 98 -49.77 1.60 -4.09
C MET A 98 -50.01 0.30 -4.86
N LEU A 99 -48.96 -0.42 -5.24
CA LEU A 99 -49.06 -1.71 -5.92
C LEU A 99 -49.71 -2.78 -5.04
N ALA A 100 -49.36 -2.83 -3.74
CA ALA A 100 -49.99 -3.74 -2.78
C ALA A 100 -51.49 -3.42 -2.59
N ARG A 101 -51.88 -2.15 -2.63
CA ARG A 101 -53.28 -1.72 -2.48
C ARG A 101 -54.13 -2.01 -3.73
N VAL A 102 -53.55 -1.91 -4.92
CA VAL A 102 -54.24 -2.24 -6.19
C VAL A 102 -54.35 -3.76 -6.40
N GLY A 103 -53.36 -4.53 -5.96
CA GLY A 103 -53.37 -6.00 -6.05
C GLY A 103 -54.28 -6.71 -5.03
N GLY A 104 -54.75 -6.01 -3.99
CA GLY A 104 -55.56 -6.60 -2.91
C GLY A 104 -57.07 -6.74 -3.19
N CYS A 105 -57.59 -6.19 -4.30
CA CYS A 105 -58.98 -6.40 -4.73
C CYS A 105 -59.05 -7.60 -5.68
N GLY A 106 -58.77 -8.78 -5.15
CA GLY A 106 -58.72 -10.01 -5.95
C GLY A 106 -58.58 -11.24 -5.05
N SER A 107 -59.54 -11.44 -4.16
CA SER A 107 -59.78 -12.78 -3.60
C SER A 107 -61.29 -13.04 -3.63
N PRO A 108 -61.70 -14.20 -4.17
CA PRO A 108 -63.10 -14.54 -4.48
C PRO A 108 -63.97 -14.75 -3.25
#